data_AF-A0A4R6VB27-F1
#
_entry.id   AF-A0A4R6VB27-F1
#
_cell.length_a   1.000
_cell.length_b   1.000
_cell.length_c   1.000
_cell.angle_alpha   90.00
_cell.angle_beta   90.00
_cell.angle_gamma   90.00
#
_symmetry.space_group_name_H-M   'P 1'
#
loop_
_entity.id
_entity.type
_entity.pdbx_description
1 polymer ?
#
loop_
_entity_poly.entity_id
_entity_poly.type
_entity_poly.pdbx_seq_one_letter_code
_entity_poly.pdbx_strand_id
1 'polypeptide(L)' 'MQAQVGNWLIVEGLTDASSRRQGRIVAVDHVDGSPPYWVQWVGDEHRSLVFPGPDARVAKHPRTP' A
#
# COMPACT_ATOMS: atom_id res chain seq x y z
N MET A 1 -6.93 1.56 -10.41
CA MET A 1 -6.10 0.47 -9.84
C MET A 1 -6.97 -0.25 -8.81
N GLN A 2 -7.15 -1.57 -8.89
CA GLN A 2 -7.98 -2.31 -7.92
C GLN A 2 -7.09 -2.81 -6.79
N ALA A 3 -7.11 -2.14 -5.64
CA ALA A 3 -6.45 -2.62 -4.44
C ALA A 3 -7.28 -3.73 -3.78
N GLN A 4 -6.63 -4.81 -3.35
CA GLN A 4 -7.28 -5.90 -2.61
C GLN A 4 -6.57 -6.16 -1.29
N VAL A 5 -7.32 -6.62 -0.30
CA VAL A 5 -6.76 -7.08 0.98
C VAL A 5 -5.74 -8.19 0.73
N GLY A 6 -4.58 -8.08 1.37
CA GLY A 6 -3.45 -8.97 1.18
C GLY A 6 -2.46 -8.52 0.10
N ASN A 7 -2.80 -7.53 -0.73
CA ASN A 7 -1.83 -6.88 -1.62
C ASN A 7 -0.90 -5.95 -0.84
N TRP A 8 0.10 -5.42 -1.54
CA TRP A 8 1.12 -4.55 -1.00
C TRP A 8 0.99 -3.16 -1.63
N LEU A 9 0.87 -2.13 -0.81
CA LEU A 9 0.98 -0.75 -1.24
C LEU A 9 2.45 -0.32 -1.14
N ILE A 10 2.99 0.17 -2.25
CA ILE A 10 4.32 0.74 -2.36
C ILE A 10 4.11 2.22 -2.66
N VAL A 11 4.59 3.09 -1.79
CA VAL A 11 4.57 4.54 -1.97
C VAL A 11 6.00 4.99 -2.16
N GLU A 12 6.30 5.52 -3.34
CA GLU A 12 7.59 6.15 -3.64
C GLU A 12 7.56 7.57 -3.05
N GLY A 13 8.33 7.81 -1.99
CA GLY A 13 8.37 9.12 -1.33
C GLY A 13 9.14 10.14 -2.18
N LEU A 14 8.55 11.31 -2.39
CA LEU A 14 9.15 12.41 -3.19
C LEU A 14 10.45 13.00 -2.61
N THR A 15 10.66 12.91 -1.31
CA THR A 15 11.70 13.71 -0.62
C THR A 15 13.04 12.99 -0.48
N ASP A 16 13.06 11.66 -0.43
CA ASP A 16 14.30 10.90 -0.29
C ASP A 16 14.12 9.51 -0.90
N ALA A 17 15.02 9.13 -1.81
CA ALA A 17 15.00 7.82 -2.47
C ALA A 17 15.06 6.64 -1.48
N SER A 18 15.42 6.89 -0.21
CA SER A 18 15.44 5.92 0.88
C SER A 18 14.10 5.79 1.61
N SER A 19 13.13 6.67 1.36
CA SER A 19 11.79 6.68 1.98
C SER A 19 10.74 5.94 1.16
N ARG A 20 11.14 4.96 0.33
CA ARG A 20 10.20 4.03 -0.29
C ARG A 20 9.50 3.25 0.81
N ARG A 21 8.23 3.57 1.04
CA ARG A 21 7.42 2.96 2.08
C ARG A 21 6.59 1.85 1.47
N GLN A 22 6.72 0.66 2.03
CA GLN A 22 5.98 -0.51 1.58
C GLN A 22 5.19 -1.07 2.75
N GLY A 23 3.91 -1.35 2.51
CA GLY A 23 3.01 -1.84 3.53
C GLY A 23 1.97 -2.78 2.93
N ARG A 24 1.46 -3.67 3.77
CA ARG A 24 0.44 -4.63 3.38
C ARG A 24 -0.93 -3.99 3.54
N ILE A 25 -1.75 -4.07 2.50
CA ILE A 25 -3.14 -3.66 2.54
C ILE A 25 -3.90 -4.69 3.37
N VAL A 26 -4.38 -4.27 4.54
CA VAL A 26 -5.08 -5.13 5.50
C VAL A 26 -6.59 -4.95 5.44
N ALA A 27 -7.07 -3.80 4.94
CA ALA A 27 -8.48 -3.58 4.62
C ALA A 27 -8.61 -2.55 3.50
N VAL A 28 -9.69 -2.66 2.73
CA VAL A 28 -10.10 -1.70 1.72
C VAL A 28 -11.56 -1.40 2.02
N ASP A 29 -11.89 -0.12 2.19
CA ASP A 29 -13.26 0.29 2.57
C ASP A 29 -14.22 0.17 1.38
N HIS A 30 -13.71 0.47 0.18
CA HIS A 30 -14.48 0.39 -1.05
C HIS A 30 -14.35 -0.96 -1.74
N VAL A 31 -15.49 -1.59 -2.04
CA VAL A 31 -15.55 -2.86 -2.78
C VAL A 31 -14.93 -2.76 -4.18
N ASP A 32 -15.01 -1.58 -4.81
CA ASP A 32 -14.41 -1.29 -6.12
C ASP A 32 -12.87 -1.19 -6.09
N GLY A 33 -12.27 -1.21 -4.89
CA GLY A 33 -10.83 -1.02 -4.72
C GLY A 33 -10.40 0.44 -4.79
N SER A 34 -11.32 1.39 -4.54
CA SER A 34 -11.06 2.82 -4.46
C SER A 34 -10.47 3.23 -3.09
N PRO A 35 -9.63 4.28 -3.02
CA PRO A 35 -9.16 4.86 -1.77
C PRO A 35 -10.32 5.24 -0.85
N PRO A 36 -10.16 5.16 0.50
CA PRO A 36 -8.92 4.89 1.23
C PRO A 36 -8.62 3.41 1.48
N TYR A 37 -7.33 3.10 1.73
CA TYR A 37 -6.88 1.76 2.10
C TYR A 37 -6.26 1.77 3.49
N TRP A 38 -6.51 0.71 4.26
CA TRP A 38 -5.78 0.44 5.49
C TRP A 38 -4.51 -0.32 5.18
N VAL A 39 -3.37 0.30 5.47
CA VAL A 39 -2.05 -0.25 5.18
C VAL A 39 -1.28 -0.44 6.48
N GLN A 40 -0.76 -1.63 6.69
CA GLN A 40 0.20 -1.92 7.73
C GLN A 40 1.60 -1.80 7.14
N TRP A 41 2.35 -0.79 7.56
CA TRP A 41 3.70 -0.54 7.04
C TRP A 41 4.68 -1.61 7.53
N VAL A 42 5.67 -1.96 6.72
CA VAL A 42 6.73 -2.88 7.18
C VAL A 42 7.75 -2.09 7.99
N GLY A 43 8.04 -2.57 9.20
CA GLY A 43 8.92 -1.89 10.16
C GLY A 43 8.18 -0.92 11.08
N ASP A 44 6.87 -0.74 10.89
CA ASP A 44 6.01 0.02 11.77
C ASP A 44 4.82 -0.87 12.15
N GLU A 45 4.58 -1.09 13.44
CA GLU A 45 3.48 -1.94 13.91
C GLU A 45 2.11 -1.28 13.71
N HIS A 46 2.08 0.01 13.36
CA HIS A 46 0.86 0.77 13.14
C HIS A 46 0.26 0.56 11.75
N ARG A 47 -1.08 0.55 11.75
CA ARG A 47 -1.90 0.61 10.54
C ARG A 47 -2.28 2.06 10.29
N SER A 48 -2.04 2.54 9.08
CA SER A 48 -2.44 3.89 8.66
C SER A 48 -3.49 3.80 7.55
N LEU A 49 -4.43 4.75 7.58
CA LEU A 49 -5.32 4.99 6.47
C LEU A 49 -4.56 5.78 5.40
N VAL A 50 -4.43 5.21 4.20
CA VAL A 50 -3.65 5.80 3.10
C VAL A 50 -4.55 6.10 1.93
N PHE A 51 -4.40 7.32 1.40
CA PHE A 51 -4.97 7.73 0.13
C PHE A 51 -3.84 7.69 -0.91
N PRO A 52 -3.78 6.65 -1.78
CA PRO A 52 -2.77 6.57 -2.82
C PRO A 52 -2.85 7.79 -3.76
N GLY A 53 -1.71 8.46 -3.94
CA GLY A 53 -1.52 9.43 -5.00
C GLY A 53 -1.11 8.77 -6.32
N PRO A 54 -0.77 9.56 -7.35
CA PRO A 54 -0.27 9.05 -8.63
C PRO A 54 1.03 8.22 -8.48
N ASP A 55 1.84 8.52 -7.46
CA ASP A 55 3.10 7.83 -7.15
C ASP A 55 2.94 6.58 -6.27
N ALA A 56 1.70 6.20 -5.92
CA ALA A 56 1.42 5.02 -5.13
C ALA A 56 1.07 3.84 -6.04
N ARG A 57 1.74 2.70 -5.82
CA ARG A 57 1.59 1.49 -6.62
C ARG A 57 1.18 0.30 -5.77
N VAL A 58 0.14 -0.40 -6.20
CA VAL A 58 -0.28 -1.68 -5.59
C VAL A 58 0.43 -2.84 -6.29
N ALA A 59 1.03 -3.75 -5.52
CA ALA A 59 1.69 -4.96 -5.96
C ALA A 59 1.09 -6.21 -5.28
N LYS A 60 1.06 -7.35 -5.97
CA LYS A 60 0.49 -8.62 -5.44
C LYS A 60 1.50 -9.58 -4.76
N HIS A 61 2.79 -9.26 -4.69
CA HIS A 61 3.88 -10.22 -4.44
C HIS A 61 3.92 -10.81 -3.00
N PRO A 62 4.47 -12.02 -2.68
CA PRO A 62 4.99 -13.22 -3.36
C PRO A 62 4.76 -13.70 -4.81
N ARG A 63 5.61 -13.42 -5.80
CA ARG A 63 6.06 -14.51 -6.67
C ARG A 63 7.25 -15.15 -5.99
N THR A 64 7.06 -16.32 -5.42
CA THR A 64 8.15 -17.28 -5.29
C THR A 64 8.20 -18.00 -6.64
N PRO A 65 9.36 -18.11 -7.33
CA PRO A 65 9.48 -18.94 -8.53
C PRO A 65 9.09 -20.39 -8.25
#